data_AF-A0A7X9P828-F1
#
_entry.id   AF-A0A7X9P828-F1
#
_cell.length_a   1.000
_cell.length_b   1.000
_cell.length_c   1.000
_cell.angle_alpha   90.00
_cell.angle_beta   90.00
_cell.angle_gamma   90.00
#
_symmetry.space_group_name_H-M   'P 1'
#
loop_
_entity.id
_entity.type
_entity.pdbx_description
1 polymer ?
#
loop_
_entity_poly.entity_id
_entity_poly.type
_entity_poly.pdbx_seq_one_letter_code
_entity_poly.pdbx_strand_id
1 'polypeptide(L)'
;GIVAGKWHQIRLHLAAAGAPVLGDRRHGGAPRVVRPDGAVLAAPAVALEAVALEVPDCAGRRRVAAAPRGFLRQALAWSGLASTLDEGQIERAWAATWVGAAGGPT
;
A
#
# COMPACT_ATOMS: atom_id res chain seq x y z
N GLY A 1 8.40 6.71 2.35
CA GLY A 1 7.37 7.12 3.31
C GLY A 1 6.45 8.17 2.70
N ILE A 2 5.29 8.41 3.29
CA ILE A 2 4.38 9.49 2.88
C ILE A 2 4.87 10.80 3.52
N VAL A 3 5.31 11.77 2.71
CA VAL A 3 5.85 13.06 3.23
C VAL A 3 4.74 14.03 3.63
N ALA A 4 3.62 14.03 2.90
CA ALA A 4 2.46 14.86 3.17
C ALA A 4 1.17 14.03 3.08
N GLY A 5 0.17 14.38 3.89
CA GLY A 5 -1.13 13.67 3.96
C GLY A 5 -2.25 14.35 3.18
N LYS A 6 -1.98 14.88 1.98
CA LYS A 6 -3.03 15.57 1.21
C LYS A 6 -4.16 14.61 0.81
N TRP A 7 -5.34 15.18 0.61
CA TRP A 7 -6.51 14.41 0.23
C TRP A 7 -6.27 13.60 -1.05
N HIS A 8 -6.53 12.29 -0.99
CA HIS A 8 -6.31 11.33 -2.09
C HIS A 8 -4.89 11.32 -2.69
N GLN A 9 -3.87 11.80 -1.97
CA GLN A 9 -2.54 12.06 -2.53
C GLN A 9 -1.96 10.87 -3.30
N ILE A 10 -1.90 9.68 -2.67
CA ILE A 10 -1.36 8.46 -3.31
C ILE A 10 -2.14 8.11 -4.58
N ARG A 11 -3.46 8.16 -4.50
CA ARG A 11 -4.36 7.80 -5.59
C ARG A 11 -4.17 8.72 -6.81
N LEU A 12 -4.09 10.03 -6.56
CA LEU A 12 -3.87 11.03 -7.60
C LEU A 12 -2.47 10.90 -8.23
N HIS A 13 -1.43 10.68 -7.43
CA HIS A 13 -0.06 10.54 -7.95
C HIS A 13 0.08 9.29 -8.83
N LEU A 14 -0.47 8.16 -8.37
CA LEU A 14 -0.46 6.91 -9.14
C LEU A 14 -1.28 7.02 -10.44
N ALA A 15 -2.45 7.67 -10.39
CA ALA A 15 -3.24 7.94 -11.60
C ALA A 15 -2.49 8.84 -12.58
N ALA A 16 -1.86 9.92 -12.11
CA ALA A 16 -1.07 10.83 -12.94
C ALA A 16 0.15 10.15 -13.58
N ALA A 17 0.71 9.13 -12.92
CA ALA A 17 1.79 8.31 -13.45
C ALA A 17 1.33 7.21 -14.44
N GLY A 18 0.03 7.15 -14.77
CA GLY A 18 -0.53 6.13 -15.67
C GLY A 18 -0.76 4.76 -15.02
N ALA A 19 -0.64 4.66 -13.69
CA ALA A 19 -0.81 3.42 -12.94
C ALA A 19 -1.85 3.58 -11.81
N PRO A 20 -3.12 3.92 -12.12
CA PRO A 20 -4.15 4.17 -11.11
C PRO A 20 -4.43 2.92 -10.26
N VAL A 21 -4.79 3.14 -8.99
CA VAL A 21 -5.02 2.06 -8.03
C VAL A 21 -6.24 1.22 -8.44
N LEU A 22 -6.11 -0.11 -8.39
CA LEU A 22 -7.20 -1.04 -8.66
C LEU A 22 -8.44 -0.71 -7.81
N GLY A 23 -9.63 -0.68 -8.44
CA GLY A 23 -10.89 -0.35 -7.78
C GLY A 23 -11.13 1.14 -7.55
N ASP A 24 -10.17 2.02 -7.87
CA ASP A 24 -10.35 3.47 -7.78
C ASP A 24 -11.14 4.05 -8.97
N ARG A 25 -12.46 3.85 -8.94
CA ARG A 25 -13.36 4.34 -10.00
C ARG A 25 -13.31 5.85 -10.21
N ARG A 26 -12.90 6.62 -9.20
CA ARG A 26 -12.86 8.09 -9.27
C ARG A 26 -11.65 8.60 -10.06
N HIS A 27 -10.53 7.88 -10.03
CA HIS A 27 -9.27 8.31 -10.64
C HIS A 27 -8.75 7.31 -11.68
N GLY A 28 -9.65 6.60 -12.37
CA GLY A 28 -9.30 5.76 -13.52
C GLY A 28 -8.85 4.33 -13.19
N GLY A 29 -8.98 3.90 -11.94
CA GLY A 29 -8.72 2.53 -11.51
C GLY A 29 -9.73 1.55 -12.09
N ALA A 30 -9.24 0.42 -12.63
CA ALA A 30 -10.09 -0.60 -13.22
C ALA A 30 -11.06 -1.18 -12.17
N PRO A 31 -12.36 -1.35 -12.48
CA PRO A 31 -13.33 -1.95 -11.55
C PRO A 31 -13.24 -3.48 -11.51
N ARG A 32 -12.47 -4.08 -12.41
CA ARG A 32 -12.16 -5.52 -12.47
C ARG A 32 -10.88 -5.75 -13.26
N VAL A 33 -10.23 -6.88 -13.02
CA VAL A 33 -9.11 -7.39 -13.81
C VAL A 33 -9.47 -8.76 -14.36
N VAL A 34 -9.09 -9.04 -15.59
CA VAL A 34 -9.29 -10.35 -16.24
C VAL A 34 -7.94 -10.92 -16.58
N ARG A 35 -7.71 -12.18 -16.22
CA ARG A 35 -6.50 -12.93 -16.57
C ARG A 35 -6.58 -13.51 -17.98
N PRO A 36 -5.43 -13.88 -18.58
CA PRO A 36 -5.41 -14.61 -19.85
C PRO A 36 -6.21 -15.92 -19.83
N ASP A 37 -6.33 -16.58 -18.67
CA ASP A 37 -7.14 -17.80 -18.47
C ASP A 37 -8.65 -17.53 -18.33
N GLY A 38 -9.08 -16.27 -18.42
CA GLY A 38 -10.47 -15.85 -18.26
C GLY A 38 -10.92 -15.62 -16.82
N ALA A 39 -10.07 -15.88 -15.82
CA ALA A 39 -10.42 -15.62 -14.42
C ALA A 39 -10.61 -14.11 -14.18
N VAL A 40 -11.65 -13.75 -13.43
CA VAL A 40 -12.02 -12.35 -13.17
C VAL A 40 -11.86 -12.03 -11.69
N LEU A 41 -11.15 -10.94 -11.39
CA LEU A 41 -11.15 -10.30 -10.07
C LEU A 41 -12.00 -9.04 -10.13
N ALA A 42 -13.17 -9.05 -9.50
CA ALA A 42 -13.94 -7.84 -9.29
C ALA A 42 -13.29 -6.97 -8.20
N ALA A 43 -13.30 -5.65 -8.38
CA ALA A 43 -12.78 -4.69 -7.41
C ALA A 43 -13.93 -3.92 -6.73
N PRO A 44 -14.47 -4.43 -5.60
CA PRO A 44 -15.55 -3.77 -4.87
C PRO A 44 -15.08 -2.51 -4.12
N ALA A 45 -13.78 -2.42 -3.82
CA ALA A 45 -13.14 -1.32 -3.09
C ALA A 45 -11.79 -0.96 -3.72
N VAL A 46 -11.19 0.14 -3.26
CA VAL A 46 -9.84 0.54 -3.66
C VAL A 46 -8.81 -0.40 -3.01
N ALA A 47 -7.90 -0.97 -3.79
CA ALA A 47 -6.80 -1.81 -3.30
C ALA A 47 -5.67 -0.96 -2.69
N LEU A 48 -5.98 -0.21 -1.62
CA LEU A 48 -5.02 0.63 -0.90
C LEU A 48 -5.29 0.54 0.59
N GLU A 49 -4.29 0.09 1.36
CA GLU A 49 -4.35 0.03 2.82
C GLU A 49 -3.05 0.53 3.43
N ALA A 50 -3.15 1.14 4.61
CA ALA A 50 -1.99 1.48 5.42
C ALA A 50 -1.55 0.24 6.21
N VAL A 51 -0.39 -0.31 5.84
CA VAL A 51 0.13 -1.58 6.41
C VAL A 51 1.16 -1.38 7.51
N ALA A 52 1.68 -0.16 7.67
CA ALA A 52 2.61 0.19 8.74
C ALA A 52 2.48 1.67 9.09
N LEU A 53 2.67 1.98 10.37
CA LEU A 53 2.67 3.33 10.92
C LEU A 53 3.70 3.44 12.04
N GLU A 54 4.40 4.57 12.09
CA GLU A 54 5.19 5.00 13.23
C GLU A 54 4.54 6.25 13.82
N VAL A 55 4.27 6.25 15.12
CA VAL A 55 3.70 7.37 15.85
C VAL A 55 4.58 7.73 17.05
N PRO A 56 4.65 9.01 17.46
CA PRO A 56 5.22 9.37 18.75
C PRO A 56 4.45 8.70 19.90
N ASP A 57 5.15 8.27 20.93
CA ASP A 57 4.57 7.81 22.20
C ASP A 57 5.36 8.38 23.40
N CYS A 58 4.92 8.08 24.63
CA CYS A 58 5.59 8.58 25.83
C CYS A 58 7.00 8.00 26.06
N ALA A 59 7.36 6.91 25.38
CA ALA A 59 8.66 6.25 25.46
C ALA A 59 9.57 6.57 24.26
N GLY A 60 9.11 7.41 23.33
CA GLY A 60 9.80 7.73 22.07
C GLY A 60 8.89 7.57 20.86
N ARG A 61 9.17 6.57 20.01
CA ARG A 61 8.36 6.27 18.82
C ARG A 61 7.87 4.84 18.86
N ARG A 62 6.57 4.66 18.66
CA ARG A 62 5.91 3.37 18.54
C ARG A 62 5.72 3.00 17.08
N ARG A 63 6.10 1.78 16.73
CA ARG A 63 5.83 1.18 15.42
C ARG A 63 4.71 0.15 15.52
N VAL A 64 3.89 0.12 14.49
CA VAL A 64 2.85 -0.89 14.31
C VAL A 64 2.82 -1.27 12.84
N ALA A 65 2.96 -2.56 12.56
CA ALA A 65 2.70 -3.15 11.25
C ALA A 65 1.47 -4.06 11.34
N ALA A 66 0.80 -4.25 10.21
CA ALA A 66 -0.30 -5.19 10.05
C ALA A 66 -0.32 -5.72 8.62
N ALA A 67 -0.55 -7.03 8.49
CA ALA A 67 -0.76 -7.63 7.18
C ALA A 67 -1.98 -7.00 6.49
N PRO A 68 -1.96 -6.85 5.14
CA PRO A 68 -3.13 -6.40 4.38
C PRO A 68 -4.35 -7.26 4.67
N ARG A 69 -5.51 -6.61 4.71
CA ARG A 69 -6.82 -7.23 4.88
C ARG A 69 -7.73 -6.91 3.70
N GLY A 70 -8.99 -7.30 3.84
CA GLY A 70 -10.05 -6.97 2.89
C GLY A 70 -9.70 -7.24 1.42
N PHE A 71 -10.02 -6.28 0.57
CA PHE A 71 -9.83 -6.41 -0.87
C PHE A 71 -8.37 -6.41 -1.30
N LEU A 72 -7.49 -5.66 -0.63
CA LEU A 72 -6.06 -5.67 -0.98
C LEU A 72 -5.46 -7.06 -0.76
N ARG A 73 -5.78 -7.72 0.36
CA ARG A 73 -5.35 -9.12 0.60
C ARG A 73 -5.86 -10.07 -0.48
N GLN A 74 -7.14 -9.94 -0.85
CA GLN A 74 -7.73 -10.76 -1.92
C GLN A 74 -7.02 -10.53 -3.26
N ALA A 75 -6.73 -9.27 -3.60
CA ALA A 75 -6.05 -8.92 -4.84
C ALA A 75 -4.62 -9.47 -4.89
N LEU A 76 -3.88 -9.40 -3.77
CA LEU A 76 -2.52 -9.97 -3.65
C LEU A 76 -2.54 -11.49 -3.77
N ALA A 77 -3.48 -12.16 -3.11
CA ALA A 77 -3.66 -13.61 -3.23
C ALA A 77 -4.02 -13.99 -4.66
N TRP A 78 -4.96 -13.27 -5.27
CA TRP A 78 -5.33 -13.48 -6.65
C TRP A 78 -4.12 -13.34 -7.54
N SER A 79 -3.31 -12.29 -7.42
CA SER A 79 -2.14 -12.02 -8.27
C SER A 79 -0.93 -12.94 -8.03
N GLY A 80 -0.95 -13.80 -7.00
CA GLY A 80 0.21 -14.60 -6.59
C GLY A 80 1.28 -13.82 -5.83
N LEU A 81 0.95 -12.63 -5.33
CA LEU A 81 1.86 -11.74 -4.58
C LEU A 81 1.56 -11.73 -3.07
N ALA A 82 0.75 -12.65 -2.54
CA ALA A 82 0.37 -12.64 -1.13
C ALA A 82 1.59 -12.69 -0.18
N SER A 83 2.66 -13.40 -0.55
CA SER A 83 3.88 -13.51 0.25
C SER A 83 4.79 -12.28 0.19
N THR A 84 4.50 -11.28 -0.65
CA THR A 84 5.33 -10.07 -0.75
C THR A 84 5.02 -9.04 0.33
N LEU A 85 3.88 -9.17 1.02
CA LEU A 85 3.38 -8.21 2.01
C LEU A 85 2.88 -8.92 3.28
N ASP A 86 3.67 -9.85 3.82
CA ASP A 86 3.47 -10.32 5.20
C ASP A 86 4.07 -9.34 6.23
N GLU A 87 3.69 -9.47 7.52
CA GLU A 87 4.19 -8.58 8.58
C GLU A 87 5.72 -8.56 8.66
N GLY A 88 6.39 -9.69 8.50
CA GLY A 88 7.84 -9.76 8.52
C GLY A 88 8.50 -9.04 7.34
N GLN A 89 7.93 -9.14 6.14
CA GLN A 89 8.38 -8.40 4.95
C GLN A 89 8.12 -6.91 5.08
N ILE A 90 6.97 -6.52 5.64
CA ILE A 90 6.64 -5.11 5.89
C ILE A 90 7.66 -4.51 6.85
N GLU A 91 7.99 -5.20 7.94
CA GLU A 91 9.01 -4.77 8.89
C GLU A 91 10.40 -4.64 8.22
N ARG A 92 10.80 -5.62 7.40
CA ARG A 92 12.07 -5.57 6.64
C ARG A 92 12.13 -4.41 5.66
N ALA A 93 11.08 -4.24 4.85
CA ALA A 93 10.99 -3.17 3.87
C ALA A 93 11.00 -1.78 4.54
N TRP A 94 10.33 -1.66 5.69
CA TRP A 94 10.37 -0.43 6.48
C TRP A 94 11.76 -0.15 7.02
N ALA A 95 12.43 -1.15 7.62
CA ALA A 95 13.79 -1.02 8.14
C ALA A 95 14.75 -0.50 7.04
N ALA A 96 14.67 -1.06 5.84
CA ALA A 96 15.48 -0.63 4.69
C ALA A 96 15.18 0.80 4.22
N THR A 97 13.93 1.27 4.37
CA THR A 97 13.49 2.60 3.92
C THR A 97 14.01 3.73 4.81
N TRP A 98 14.38 3.46 6.07
CA TRP A 98 14.71 4.48 7.07
C TRP A 98 16.17 4.50 7.54
N VAL A 99 17.05 3.59 7.10
CA VAL A 99 18.50 3.68 7.40
C VAL A 99 19.13 4.98 6.83
N GLY A 100 18.54 5.60 5.80
CA GLY A 100 19.04 6.86 5.22
C GLY A 100 18.53 8.15 5.87
N ALA A 101 17.50 8.11 6.71
CA ALA A 101 16.82 9.32 7.21
C ALA A 101 17.19 9.70 8.66
N ALA A 102 18.19 9.03 9.24
CA ALA A 102 18.80 9.42 10.52
C ALA A 102 19.79 10.59 10.39
N GLY A 103 20.08 11.07 9.17
CA GLY A 103 20.77 12.34 8.93
C GLY A 103 19.77 13.48 8.75
N GLY A 104 19.30 14.07 9.85
CA GLY A 104 18.65 15.38 9.78
C GLY A 104 19.66 16.45 9.35
N PRO A 105 19.23 17.56 8.71
CA PRO A 105 20.14 18.66 8.39
C PRO A 105 20.73 19.22 9.68
N THR A 106 22.07 19.31 9.71
CA THR A 106 22.87 20.09 10.66
C THR A 106 22.58 21.57 10.53
#